data_AF-A0A395TZD7-F1
#
_entry.id   AF-A0A395TZD7-F1
#
_cell.length_a   1.000
_cell.length_b   1.000
_cell.length_c   1.000
_cell.angle_alpha   90.00
_cell.angle_beta   90.00
_cell.angle_gamma   90.00
#
_symmetry.space_group_name_H-M   'P 1'
#
loop_
_entity.id
_entity.type
_entity.pdbx_description
1 polymer ?
#
loop_
_entity_poly.entity_id
_entity_poly.type
_entity_poly.pdbx_seq_one_letter_code
_entity_poly.pdbx_strand_id
1 'polypeptide(L)'
;MFQYFWVLSKQINHLKSCPKIGGHFFPVIFIQHEQTGTPIEHGSEGWTLQSSLHVESADHFVRKTTPDSFLRTNLESLLHELSIEHLYICGYATEFCVDTTVRRAAGLGYSVELISDAHTTQNKSHLSGEQIRAHHNATLPSISSFGVKIAVVSTENLTS
;
A
#
# COMPACT_ATOMS: atom_id res chain seq x y z
N MET A 1 5.37 11.60 13.06
CA MET A 1 4.94 10.18 13.18
C MET A 1 3.99 9.93 12.04
N PHE A 2 4.48 9.43 10.90
CA PHE A 2 3.67 9.25 9.70
C PHE A 2 3.49 7.76 9.48
N GLN A 3 2.25 7.26 9.50
CA GLN A 3 1.95 5.83 9.38
C GLN A 3 0.70 5.60 8.52
N TYR A 4 0.86 5.63 7.19
CA TYR A 4 -0.24 5.44 6.24
C TYR A 4 0.11 4.38 5.19
N PHE A 5 -0.72 3.35 5.09
CA PHE A 5 -0.58 2.22 4.15
C PHE A 5 -1.51 2.43 2.94
N TRP A 6 -1.03 2.18 1.73
CA TRP A 6 -1.79 2.33 0.48
C TRP A 6 -1.93 0.97 -0.21
N VAL A 7 -3.14 0.59 -0.59
CA VAL A 7 -3.34 -0.34 -1.71
C VAL A 7 -3.86 0.50 -2.85
N LEU A 8 -2.92 1.05 -3.61
CA LEU A 8 -3.25 1.94 -4.70
C LEU A 8 -2.14 2.12 -5.75
N SER A 9 -2.62 2.13 -6.99
CA SER A 9 -2.01 2.58 -8.23
C SER A 9 -1.50 4.04 -8.13
N LYS A 10 -0.26 4.21 -7.61
CA LYS A 10 0.71 5.33 -7.69
C LYS A 10 0.45 6.78 -7.21
N GLN A 11 1.58 7.51 -7.11
CA GLN A 11 2.01 8.55 -6.16
C GLN A 11 1.06 9.70 -5.78
N ILE A 12 1.23 10.01 -4.49
CA ILE A 12 0.70 11.09 -3.67
C ILE A 12 1.31 12.45 -4.05
N ASN A 13 0.44 13.46 -4.15
CA ASN A 13 0.62 14.91 -4.30
C ASN A 13 0.47 15.55 -5.69
N HIS A 14 0.39 14.81 -6.79
CA HIS A 14 0.19 15.43 -8.11
C HIS A 14 -1.00 14.92 -8.93
N LEU A 15 -1.62 13.80 -8.54
CA LEU A 15 -2.78 13.26 -9.23
C LEU A 15 -4.07 13.82 -8.61
N LYS A 16 -4.58 14.91 -9.22
CA LYS A 16 -5.80 15.62 -8.82
C LYS A 16 -7.12 14.88 -9.16
N SER A 17 -7.06 13.59 -9.47
CA SER A 17 -8.20 12.78 -9.91
C SER A 17 -7.87 11.28 -9.89
N CYS A 18 -8.90 10.43 -9.97
CA CYS A 18 -8.86 8.98 -10.05
C CYS A 18 -7.65 8.50 -10.86
N PRO A 19 -6.79 7.64 -10.28
CA PRO A 19 -5.50 7.34 -10.87
C PRO A 19 -5.72 6.64 -12.21
N LYS A 20 -5.10 7.22 -13.26
CA LYS A 20 -5.03 6.62 -14.58
C LYS A 20 -3.69 5.93 -14.76
N ILE A 21 -3.69 4.61 -14.90
CA ILE A 21 -2.53 3.85 -15.40
C ILE A 21 -2.83 3.47 -16.85
N GLY A 22 -1.98 3.88 -17.78
CA GLY A 22 -2.21 3.63 -19.21
C GLY A 22 -3.57 4.12 -19.73
N GLY A 23 -4.14 5.17 -19.12
CA GLY A 23 -5.45 5.74 -19.50
C GLY A 23 -6.69 5.08 -18.87
N HIS A 24 -6.53 4.02 -18.08
CA HIS A 24 -7.63 3.32 -17.41
C HIS A 24 -7.79 3.78 -15.96
N PHE A 25 -9.03 3.89 -15.48
CA PHE A 25 -9.33 4.19 -14.09
C PHE A 25 -9.27 2.92 -13.23
N PHE A 26 -8.60 3.00 -12.08
CA PHE A 26 -8.48 1.88 -11.15
C PHE A 26 -9.15 2.17 -9.82
N PRO A 27 -9.84 1.18 -9.21
CA PRO A 27 -10.34 1.31 -7.85
C PRO A 27 -9.22 1.64 -6.87
N VAL A 28 -9.53 2.58 -5.98
CA VAL A 28 -8.66 3.03 -4.90
C VAL A 28 -9.09 2.37 -3.60
N ILE A 29 -8.16 1.78 -2.85
CA ILE A 29 -8.44 1.23 -1.53
C ILE A 29 -7.47 1.82 -0.50
N PHE A 30 -7.97 2.76 0.31
CA PHE A 30 -7.23 3.29 1.45
C PHE A 30 -7.24 2.30 2.60
N ILE A 31 -6.07 2.04 3.18
CA ILE A 31 -5.96 1.12 4.31
C ILE A 31 -5.39 1.84 5.52
N GLN A 32 -6.24 2.02 6.53
CA GLN A 32 -5.92 2.79 7.73
C GLN A 32 -5.66 1.84 8.91
N HIS A 33 -4.48 1.96 9.49
CA HIS A 33 -4.14 1.21 10.69
C HIS A 33 -4.64 1.96 11.93
N GLU A 34 -5.24 1.23 12.85
CA GLU A 34 -5.74 1.77 14.11
C GLU A 34 -5.25 0.98 15.30
N GLN A 35 -5.08 1.69 16.42
CA GLN A 35 -4.74 1.09 17.69
C GLN A 35 -5.40 1.88 18.83
N THR A 36 -6.28 1.23 19.58
CA THR A 36 -6.99 1.82 20.72
C THR A 36 -6.03 2.38 21.78
N GLY A 37 -6.34 3.55 22.33
CA GLY A 37 -5.52 4.19 23.37
C GLY A 37 -4.19 4.76 22.86
N THR A 38 -4.07 4.99 21.55
CA THR A 38 -2.88 5.60 20.94
C THR A 38 -3.28 6.83 20.11
N PRO A 39 -2.31 7.66 19.68
CA PRO A 39 -2.59 8.78 18.79
C PRO A 39 -3.27 8.39 17.47
N ILE A 40 -3.24 7.11 17.07
CA ILE A 40 -3.86 6.58 15.86
C ILE A 40 -5.13 5.75 16.14
N GLU A 41 -5.81 6.03 17.26
CA GLU A 41 -7.11 5.44 17.55
C GLU A 41 -8.17 5.87 16.51
N HIS A 42 -9.10 4.97 16.19
CA HIS A 42 -10.14 5.24 15.20
C HIS A 42 -10.91 6.55 15.50
N GLY A 43 -10.96 7.44 14.51
CA GLY A 43 -11.59 8.76 14.64
C GLY A 43 -10.70 9.84 15.27
N SER A 44 -9.47 9.52 15.66
CA SER A 44 -8.50 10.53 16.10
C SER A 44 -7.95 11.35 14.92
N GLU A 45 -7.35 12.49 15.23
CA GLU A 45 -6.62 13.29 14.25
C GLU A 45 -5.45 12.49 13.63
N GLY A 46 -4.69 11.75 14.46
CA GLY A 46 -3.56 10.95 13.99
C GLY A 46 -3.95 9.73 13.14
N TRP A 47 -5.21 9.30 13.21
CA TRP A 47 -5.76 8.23 12.39
C TRP A 47 -6.27 8.72 11.02
N THR A 48 -6.60 10.02 10.92
CA THR A 48 -7.17 10.61 9.71
C THR A 48 -6.15 10.61 8.57
N LEU A 49 -6.64 10.39 7.35
CA LEU A 49 -5.84 10.47 6.14
C LEU A 49 -5.14 11.85 6.01
N GLN A 50 -3.92 11.86 5.48
CA GLN A 50 -3.21 13.12 5.20
C GLN A 50 -4.03 14.02 4.28
N SER A 51 -4.13 15.30 4.61
CA SER A 51 -4.94 16.27 3.86
C SER A 51 -4.47 16.50 2.42
N SER A 52 -3.24 16.13 2.08
CA SER A 52 -2.71 16.23 0.73
C SER A 52 -3.20 15.10 -0.20
N LEU A 53 -3.96 14.15 0.32
CA LEU A 53 -4.53 13.06 -0.46
C LEU A 53 -5.84 13.48 -1.07
N HIS A 54 -5.99 13.13 -2.34
CA HIS A 54 -7.25 13.27 -3.04
C HIS A 54 -8.06 11.99 -2.81
N VAL A 55 -9.16 12.15 -2.09
CA VAL A 55 -10.16 11.11 -1.86
C VAL A 55 -11.35 11.42 -2.76
N GLU A 56 -11.73 10.45 -3.57
CA GLU A 56 -12.93 10.49 -4.39
C GLU A 56 -14.08 9.70 -3.75
N SER A 57 -15.31 9.99 -4.18
CA SER A 57 -16.50 9.30 -3.68
C SER A 57 -16.54 7.81 -4.04
N ALA A 58 -15.78 7.40 -5.06
CA ALA A 58 -15.69 6.01 -5.50
C ALA A 58 -14.61 5.21 -4.77
N ASP A 59 -13.84 5.85 -3.89
CA ASP A 59 -12.74 5.22 -3.19
C ASP A 59 -13.24 4.35 -2.03
N HIS A 60 -12.55 3.24 -1.79
CA HIS A 60 -12.86 2.31 -0.72
C HIS A 60 -11.92 2.47 0.47
N PHE A 61 -12.39 2.04 1.64
CA PHE A 61 -11.65 2.16 2.90
C PHE A 61 -11.65 0.83 3.63
N VAL A 62 -10.47 0.43 4.10
CA VAL A 62 -10.28 -0.76 4.93
C VAL A 62 -9.57 -0.34 6.21
N ARG A 63 -10.11 -0.76 7.34
CA ARG A 63 -9.50 -0.56 8.66
C ARG A 63 -8.75 -1.82 9.06
N LYS A 64 -7.60 -1.66 9.71
CA LYS A 64 -6.80 -2.79 10.19
C LYS A 64 -6.14 -2.53 11.54
N THR A 65 -5.92 -3.59 12.29
CA THR A 65 -5.23 -3.57 13.59
C THR A 65 -3.91 -4.36 13.57
N THR A 66 -3.49 -4.84 12.40
CA THR A 66 -2.23 -5.59 12.19
C THR A 66 -1.41 -5.05 11.02
N PRO A 67 -0.12 -5.43 10.90
CA PRO A 67 0.67 -5.15 9.70
C PRO A 67 0.08 -5.78 8.43
N ASP A 68 -0.42 -7.01 8.53
CA ASP A 68 -1.17 -7.67 7.46
C ASP A 68 -2.52 -6.98 7.27
N SER A 69 -2.79 -6.51 6.05
CA SER A 69 -4.02 -5.81 5.70
C SER A 69 -5.17 -6.72 5.31
N PHE A 70 -4.93 -8.02 5.13
CA PHE A 70 -5.97 -9.04 4.92
C PHE A 70 -6.42 -9.65 6.25
N LEU A 71 -5.55 -9.65 7.27
CA LEU A 71 -5.84 -10.29 8.54
C LEU A 71 -6.91 -9.52 9.33
N ARG A 72 -8.08 -10.15 9.50
CA ARG A 72 -9.24 -9.61 10.23
C ARG A 72 -9.76 -8.29 9.65
N THR A 73 -9.78 -8.20 8.32
CA THR A 73 -10.35 -7.08 7.58
C THR A 73 -11.31 -7.61 6.51
N ASN A 74 -12.00 -6.71 5.80
CA ASN A 74 -12.81 -7.02 4.64
C ASN A 74 -12.04 -6.89 3.30
N LEU A 75 -10.70 -6.76 3.32
CA LEU A 75 -9.92 -6.48 2.11
C LEU A 75 -10.08 -7.57 1.04
N GLU A 76 -9.97 -8.83 1.42
CA GLU A 76 -10.05 -9.95 0.47
C GLU A 76 -11.44 -10.02 -0.19
N SER A 77 -12.51 -9.87 0.60
CA SER A 77 -13.89 -9.83 0.10
C SER A 77 -14.11 -8.65 -0.84
N LEU A 78 -13.61 -7.47 -0.48
CA LEU A 78 -13.68 -6.27 -1.33
C LEU A 78 -12.95 -6.46 -2.66
N LEU A 79 -11.73 -7.01 -2.64
CA LEU A 79 -10.98 -7.30 -3.87
C LEU A 79 -11.72 -8.30 -4.76
N HIS A 80 -12.35 -9.32 -4.17
CA HIS A 80 -13.16 -10.29 -4.90
C HIS A 80 -14.43 -9.65 -5.50
N GLU A 81 -15.15 -8.81 -4.74
CA GLU A 81 -16.33 -8.06 -5.22
C GLU A 81 -15.99 -7.16 -6.41
N LEU A 82 -14.79 -6.55 -6.38
CA LEU A 82 -14.27 -5.70 -7.45
C LEU A 82 -13.60 -6.49 -8.59
N SER A 83 -13.55 -7.82 -8.51
CA SER A 83 -12.87 -8.69 -9.48
C SER A 83 -11.41 -8.30 -9.74
N ILE A 84 -10.69 -7.93 -8.67
CA ILE A 84 -9.30 -7.49 -8.72
C ILE A 84 -8.38 -8.69 -8.50
N GLU A 85 -7.43 -8.92 -9.41
CA GLU A 85 -6.40 -9.97 -9.29
C GLU A 85 -4.96 -9.41 -9.28
N HIS A 86 -4.81 -8.12 -9.58
CA HIS A 86 -3.53 -7.42 -9.64
C HIS A 86 -3.55 -6.20 -8.72
N LEU A 87 -2.52 -6.05 -7.88
CA LEU A 87 -2.43 -4.99 -6.89
C LEU A 87 -1.21 -4.10 -7.12
N TYR A 88 -1.45 -2.80 -7.14
CA TYR A 88 -0.41 -1.79 -6.97
C TYR A 88 -0.32 -1.41 -5.49
N ILE A 89 0.85 -1.56 -4.86
CA ILE A 89 1.01 -1.36 -3.42
C ILE A 89 2.03 -0.26 -3.14
N CYS A 90 1.67 0.67 -2.24
CA CYS A 90 2.56 1.70 -1.76
C CYS A 90 2.37 1.99 -0.25
N GLY A 91 3.21 2.84 0.36
CA GLY A 91 2.89 3.45 1.66
C GLY A 91 3.88 3.17 2.77
N TYR A 92 3.38 3.06 4.00
CA TYR A 92 4.20 3.08 5.20
C TYR A 92 3.68 2.05 6.22
N ALA A 93 4.55 1.36 6.96
CA ALA A 93 6.00 1.36 6.83
C ALA A 93 6.46 0.24 5.88
N THR A 94 7.51 0.50 5.11
CA THR A 94 8.14 -0.46 4.19
C THR A 94 8.30 -1.86 4.79
N GLU A 95 9.01 -1.97 5.92
CA GLU A 95 9.40 -3.24 6.53
C GLU A 95 8.34 -3.87 7.43
N PHE A 96 7.21 -3.19 7.60
CA PHE A 96 6.09 -3.68 8.41
C PHE A 96 4.86 -3.91 7.53
N CYS A 97 3.98 -2.90 7.43
CA CYS A 97 2.67 -3.06 6.79
C CYS A 97 2.80 -3.35 5.29
N VAL A 98 3.77 -2.70 4.62
CA VAL A 98 3.98 -2.87 3.18
C VAL A 98 4.52 -4.27 2.89
N ASP A 99 5.66 -4.67 3.46
CA ASP A 99 6.23 -6.00 3.27
C ASP A 99 5.24 -7.13 3.63
N THR A 100 4.59 -7.02 4.80
CA THR A 100 3.64 -8.04 5.25
C THR A 100 2.47 -8.18 4.28
N THR A 101 1.91 -7.06 3.80
CA THR A 101 0.76 -7.10 2.89
C THR A 101 1.16 -7.56 1.50
N VAL A 102 2.33 -7.17 0.97
CA VAL A 102 2.85 -7.64 -0.33
C VAL A 102 2.99 -9.16 -0.32
N ARG A 103 3.63 -9.71 0.73
CA ARG A 103 3.81 -11.17 0.86
C ARG A 103 2.48 -11.89 1.03
N ARG A 104 1.55 -11.32 1.83
CA ARG A 104 0.23 -11.90 2.03
C ARG A 104 -0.58 -11.92 0.72
N ALA A 105 -0.58 -10.82 -0.03
CA ALA A 105 -1.24 -10.73 -1.33
C ALA A 105 -0.70 -11.79 -2.30
N ALA A 106 0.62 -11.89 -2.44
CA ALA A 106 1.23 -12.91 -3.29
C ALA A 106 0.90 -14.33 -2.82
N GLY A 107 0.91 -14.58 -1.50
CA GLY A 107 0.51 -15.87 -0.92
C GLY A 107 -0.97 -16.23 -1.10
N LEU A 108 -1.83 -15.24 -1.37
CA LEU A 108 -3.25 -15.43 -1.72
C LEU A 108 -3.47 -15.51 -3.24
N GLY A 109 -2.42 -15.40 -4.06
CA GLY A 109 -2.51 -15.50 -5.51
C GLY A 109 -2.71 -14.18 -6.25
N TYR A 110 -2.57 -13.02 -5.58
CA TYR A 110 -2.58 -11.73 -6.26
C TYR A 110 -1.22 -11.42 -6.86
N SER A 111 -1.18 -10.97 -8.12
CA SER A 111 0.03 -10.35 -8.67
C SER A 111 0.22 -8.96 -8.06
N VAL A 112 1.47 -8.58 -7.79
CA VAL A 112 1.77 -7.32 -7.09
C VAL A 112 2.80 -6.49 -7.86
N GLU A 113 2.50 -5.21 -8.04
CA GLU A 113 3.46 -4.18 -8.39
C GLU A 113 3.70 -3.26 -7.20
N LEU A 114 4.87 -3.40 -6.57
CA LEU A 114 5.32 -2.51 -5.52
C LEU A 114 5.83 -1.21 -6.14
N ILE A 115 5.28 -0.09 -5.68
CA ILE A 115 5.64 1.22 -6.22
C ILE A 115 6.93 1.73 -5.56
N SER A 116 8.05 1.63 -6.28
CA SER A 116 9.40 1.69 -5.70
C SER A 116 9.72 2.97 -4.93
N ASP A 117 9.10 4.08 -5.31
CA ASP A 117 9.30 5.43 -4.82
C ASP A 117 8.07 5.98 -4.07
N ALA A 118 7.04 5.15 -3.83
CA ALA A 118 5.84 5.53 -3.09
C ALA A 118 5.64 4.75 -1.78
N HIS A 119 6.61 3.93 -1.38
CA HIS A 119 6.67 3.40 -0.02
C HIS A 119 7.87 3.96 0.76
N THR A 120 7.74 4.04 2.08
CA THR A 120 8.76 4.64 2.94
C THR A 120 8.70 4.14 4.39
N THR A 121 9.71 4.46 5.18
CA THR A 121 9.79 4.20 6.62
C THR A 121 10.64 5.26 7.33
N GLN A 122 10.67 5.22 8.66
CA GLN A 122 11.55 6.09 9.46
C GLN A 122 12.95 5.47 9.59
N ASN A 123 13.96 6.31 9.79
CA ASN A 123 15.32 5.86 10.16
C ASN A 123 15.27 5.01 11.43
N LYS A 124 16.05 3.93 11.44
CA LYS A 124 16.26 3.05 12.59
C LYS A 124 17.70 3.15 13.05
N SER A 125 17.99 2.62 14.24
CA SER A 125 19.35 2.59 14.79
C SER A 125 20.35 1.83 13.91
N HIS A 126 19.87 0.87 13.11
CA HIS A 126 20.70 -0.02 12.31
C HIS A 126 20.73 0.31 10.81
N LEU A 127 19.71 1.00 10.28
CA LEU A 127 19.58 1.34 8.85
C LEU A 127 18.76 2.63 8.67
N SER A 128 19.11 3.41 7.64
CA SER A 128 18.28 4.55 7.21
C SER A 128 16.99 4.06 6.54
N GLY A 129 15.95 4.90 6.55
CA GLY A 129 14.69 4.58 5.88
C GLY A 129 14.86 4.37 4.36
N GLU A 130 15.80 5.10 3.76
CA GLU A 130 16.19 4.92 2.35
C GLU A 130 16.84 3.55 2.11
N GLN A 131 17.78 3.13 2.97
CA GLN A 131 18.39 1.80 2.87
C GLN A 131 17.36 0.68 3.04
N ILE A 132 16.41 0.84 3.97
CA ILE A 132 15.31 -0.11 4.15
C ILE A 132 14.43 -0.17 2.90
N ARG A 133 14.07 0.99 2.31
CA ARG A 133 13.31 1.07 1.05
C ARG A 133 14.05 0.38 -0.09
N ALA A 134 15.32 0.72 -0.31
CA ALA A 134 16.15 0.14 -1.36
C ALA A 134 16.28 -1.40 -1.20
N HIS A 135 16.45 -1.87 0.03
CA HIS A 135 16.46 -3.30 0.33
C HIS A 135 15.16 -3.99 -0.08
N HIS A 136 14.00 -3.45 0.30
CA HIS A 136 12.72 -4.09 -0.03
C HIS A 136 12.39 -4.04 -1.53
N ASN A 137 12.80 -2.98 -2.23
CA ASN A 137 12.74 -2.92 -3.70
C ASN A 137 13.55 -4.01 -4.38
N ALA A 138 14.65 -4.49 -3.79
CA ALA A 138 15.44 -5.60 -4.32
C ALA A 138 14.91 -6.96 -3.86
N THR A 139 14.50 -7.07 -2.59
CA THR A 139 14.17 -8.36 -1.95
C THR A 139 12.80 -8.88 -2.36
N LEU A 140 11.76 -8.05 -2.34
CA LEU A 140 10.38 -8.48 -2.61
C LEU A 140 10.17 -9.08 -4.02
N PRO A 141 10.63 -8.46 -5.13
CA PRO A 141 10.50 -9.05 -6.46
C PRO A 141 11.38 -10.29 -6.68
N SER A 142 12.37 -10.51 -5.82
CA SER A 142 13.23 -11.71 -5.90
C SER A 142 12.54 -12.98 -5.35
N ILE A 143 11.36 -12.85 -4.74
CA ILE A 143 10.60 -14.00 -4.21
C ILE A 143 9.78 -14.61 -5.34
N SER A 144 10.23 -15.75 -5.87
CA SER A 144 9.61 -16.43 -7.01
C SER A 144 8.71 -17.61 -6.63
N SER A 145 8.67 -18.01 -5.35
CA SER A 145 8.01 -19.24 -4.90
C SER A 145 6.49 -19.13 -4.68
N PHE A 146 5.89 -17.94 -4.84
CA PHE A 146 4.45 -17.74 -4.64
C PHE A 146 3.58 -18.21 -5.82
N GLY A 147 4.17 -18.49 -6.99
CA GLY A 147 3.42 -18.84 -8.21
C GLY A 147 2.79 -17.64 -8.92
N VAL A 148 2.89 -16.44 -8.34
CA VAL A 148 2.48 -15.15 -8.93
C VAL A 148 3.64 -14.17 -8.89
N LYS A 149 3.57 -13.13 -9.74
CA LYS A 149 4.66 -12.16 -9.89
C LYS A 149 4.56 -11.08 -8.81
N ILE A 150 5.68 -10.83 -8.15
CA ILE A 150 5.94 -9.55 -7.46
C ILE A 150 6.91 -8.77 -8.35
N ALA A 151 6.52 -7.59 -8.78
CA ALA A 151 7.30 -6.67 -9.59
C ALA A 151 7.46 -5.34 -8.86
N VAL A 152 8.39 -4.53 -9.34
CA VAL A 152 8.67 -3.19 -8.81
C VAL A 152 8.60 -2.20 -9.96
N VAL A 153 7.89 -1.10 -9.76
CA VAL A 153 7.67 -0.06 -10.78
C VAL A 153 7.78 1.33 -10.15
N SER A 154 8.50 2.25 -10.78
CA SER A 154 8.72 3.62 -10.27
C SER A 154 7.70 4.58 -10.83
N THR A 155 7.09 5.43 -10.01
CA THR A 155 6.55 6.73 -10.45
C THR A 155 6.04 6.90 -11.86
N GLU A 156 6.87 7.63 -12.58
CA GLU A 156 7.00 7.79 -14.02
C GLU A 156 6.45 6.63 -14.88
N ASN A 157 6.82 5.38 -14.58
CA ASN A 157 6.54 4.20 -15.42
C ASN A 157 5.12 3.60 -15.27
N LEU A 158 4.19 4.21 -14.52
CA LEU A 158 2.77 3.81 -14.63
C LEU A 158 1.91 4.81 -15.40
N THR A 159 2.39 6.03 -15.57
CA THR A 159 1.64 7.08 -16.27
C THR A 159 1.94 7.12 -17.76
N SER A 160 3.00 6.42 -18.19
CA SER A 160 3.38 6.17 -19.59
C SER A 160 2.55 5.06 -20.20
#